data_AF-A0A673G3G5-F1
#
_entry.id   AF-A0A673G3G5-F1
#
_cell.length_a   1.000
_cell.length_b   1.000
_cell.length_c   1.000
_cell.angle_alpha   90.00
_cell.angle_beta   90.00
_cell.angle_gamma   90.00
#
_symmetry.space_group_name_H-M   'P 1'
#
loop_
_entity.id
_entity.type
_entity.pdbx_description
1 polymer ?
#
loop_
_entity_poly.entity_id
_entity_poly.type
_entity_poly.pdbx_seq_one_letter_code
_entity_poly.pdbx_strand_id
1 'polypeptide(L)'
;WVIPPYSITENERGSFPRKLFPVCKNNDNECCKLHQYEKVYMINTGEGTDQPPVDIFIIDKKTGYLFVTQPLDREKKGIIRDKWMFYLISFYSSVTEGYESMTVTATDADEPGNYNSEIRCKIVSLLPPSPNPNMFEINTLTGRIYVNYLGLDKEIYLLSVATDMEGIGLANTGTAVITITDSNDNLPQFEQISWPNVQFLMEMKLDQPAWSTKYRIISGDKGGFFNVSTGPTQLEGIITTVKPLDFEKTKQYVLSVIVENDEPFAGSLPTSTATVTVNVEDVNEPPEFNTQEKVISRHENLPVDSDLVAYTATEPDTRKSQKITYKIGKDPAGWLNQDTGMIKSSMDRESALVKDVSLCLNTDENPATGTGTLVIELEDVNDNAPIINEEIIEICNRKATVLLSITDKDGPLYAAPFSVEPHGDTKKNWTARMNETSKDNVYWKNMNYISSNSSLGVYTNLFICLLWKLGFC
;
A
#
# COMPACT_ATOMS: atom_id res chain seq x y z
N TRP A 1 -17.31 -91.20 -1.34
CA TRP A 1 -17.71 -90.84 -2.71
C TRP A 1 -18.54 -89.58 -2.63
N VAL A 2 -18.03 -88.46 -3.16
CA VAL A 2 -18.74 -87.17 -3.23
C VAL A 2 -19.16 -86.96 -4.68
N ILE A 3 -20.37 -86.45 -4.91
CA ILE A 3 -20.85 -86.11 -6.26
C ILE A 3 -20.06 -84.88 -6.74
N PRO A 4 -19.43 -84.89 -7.92
CA PRO A 4 -18.71 -83.72 -8.43
C PRO A 4 -19.67 -82.54 -8.64
N PRO A 5 -19.18 -81.28 -8.55
CA PRO A 5 -20.00 -80.12 -8.85
C PRO A 5 -20.52 -80.19 -10.29
N TYR A 6 -21.78 -79.77 -10.47
CA TYR A 6 -22.48 -79.81 -11.75
C TYR A 6 -22.67 -78.39 -12.28
N SER A 7 -22.15 -78.10 -13.47
CA SER A 7 -22.27 -76.78 -14.11
C SER A 7 -23.49 -76.72 -15.03
N ILE A 8 -24.25 -75.62 -14.94
CA ILE A 8 -25.39 -75.32 -15.81
C ILE A 8 -25.10 -74.00 -16.50
N THR A 9 -25.30 -73.93 -17.81
CA THR A 9 -25.15 -72.67 -18.57
C THR A 9 -26.29 -71.73 -18.20
N GLU A 10 -25.98 -70.47 -17.88
CA GLU A 10 -27.00 -69.45 -17.64
C GLU A 10 -27.77 -69.09 -18.92
N ASN A 11 -28.97 -68.53 -18.77
CA ASN A 11 -29.84 -68.07 -19.86
C ASN A 11 -30.15 -69.15 -20.91
N GLU A 12 -29.99 -70.42 -20.56
CA GLU A 12 -30.21 -71.54 -21.47
C GLU A 12 -31.69 -71.62 -21.90
N ARG A 13 -31.91 -71.72 -23.22
CA ARG A 13 -33.25 -71.75 -23.83
C ARG A 13 -33.67 -73.20 -24.10
N GLY A 14 -34.86 -73.57 -23.65
CA GLY A 14 -35.41 -74.92 -23.86
C GLY A 14 -36.70 -75.16 -23.07
N SER A 15 -37.21 -76.39 -23.10
CA SER A 15 -38.34 -76.82 -22.29
C SER A 15 -37.88 -77.15 -20.86
N PHE A 16 -38.57 -76.55 -19.88
CA PHE A 16 -38.37 -76.81 -18.46
C PHE A 16 -39.59 -77.56 -17.88
N PRO A 17 -39.42 -78.39 -16.83
CA PRO A 17 -38.20 -78.66 -16.08
C PRO A 17 -37.20 -79.55 -16.82
N ARG A 18 -35.90 -79.20 -16.77
CA ARG A 18 -34.82 -79.93 -17.45
C ARG A 18 -34.14 -80.91 -16.51
N LYS A 19 -33.96 -82.14 -16.98
CA LYS A 19 -33.35 -83.25 -16.24
C LYS A 19 -31.83 -83.06 -16.11
N LEU A 20 -31.30 -83.14 -14.88
CA LEU A 20 -29.88 -83.03 -14.55
C LEU A 20 -29.28 -84.45 -14.40
N PHE A 21 -29.18 -84.95 -13.16
CA PHE A 21 -28.62 -86.27 -12.85
C PHE A 21 -29.47 -86.99 -11.78
N PRO A 22 -29.44 -88.34 -11.74
CA PRO A 22 -30.09 -89.10 -10.68
C PRO A 22 -29.20 -89.22 -9.44
N VAL A 23 -29.82 -89.28 -8.27
CA VAL A 23 -29.17 -89.64 -7.01
C VAL A 23 -29.70 -91.02 -6.56
N CYS A 24 -28.80 -91.98 -6.36
CA CYS A 24 -29.15 -93.35 -5.98
C CYS A 24 -28.37 -93.80 -4.72
N LYS A 25 -29.02 -94.57 -3.84
CA LYS A 25 -28.39 -95.20 -2.66
C LYS A 25 -28.06 -96.67 -2.92
N ASN A 26 -26.79 -97.05 -2.77
CA ASN A 26 -26.20 -98.31 -3.26
C ASN A 26 -26.46 -99.60 -2.42
N ASN A 27 -27.54 -99.68 -1.63
CA ASN A 27 -27.83 -100.88 -0.82
C ASN A 27 -28.99 -101.72 -1.37
N ASP A 28 -28.94 -101.99 -2.68
CA ASP A 28 -29.84 -102.92 -3.34
C ASP A 28 -29.27 -104.34 -3.28
N ASN A 29 -29.38 -104.97 -2.10
CA ASN A 29 -29.64 -106.41 -1.94
C ASN A 29 -29.84 -106.75 -0.43
N GLU A 30 -30.93 -107.46 -0.13
CA GLU A 30 -31.16 -108.30 1.07
C GLU A 30 -31.75 -107.79 2.41
N CYS A 31 -32.36 -106.59 2.54
CA CYS A 31 -33.07 -106.26 3.82
C CYS A 31 -34.51 -105.73 3.75
N CYS A 32 -35.12 -105.59 2.56
CA CYS A 32 -36.47 -105.01 2.45
C CYS A 32 -37.59 -106.00 2.04
N LYS A 33 -37.38 -107.31 2.15
CA LYS A 33 -38.43 -108.30 1.79
C LYS A 33 -39.53 -108.48 2.85
N LEU A 34 -39.53 -107.73 3.95
CA LEU A 34 -40.55 -107.88 5.00
C LEU A 34 -41.36 -106.62 5.33
N HIS A 35 -41.09 -105.48 4.70
CA HIS A 35 -41.97 -104.32 4.79
C HIS A 35 -41.98 -103.53 3.49
N GLN A 36 -43.18 -103.29 2.98
CA GLN A 36 -43.50 -102.57 1.76
C GLN A 36 -43.25 -101.06 1.95
N TYR A 37 -41.98 -100.64 2.06
CA TYR A 37 -41.60 -99.24 2.14
C TYR A 37 -41.25 -98.70 0.75
N GLU A 38 -42.01 -97.71 0.28
CA GLU A 38 -41.71 -96.96 -0.95
C GLU A 38 -40.52 -96.01 -0.68
N LYS A 39 -39.48 -96.04 -1.54
CA LYS A 39 -38.33 -95.12 -1.42
C LYS A 39 -38.79 -93.72 -1.82
N VAL A 40 -38.49 -92.71 -1.00
CA VAL A 40 -38.82 -91.30 -1.26
C VAL A 40 -37.54 -90.47 -1.24
N TYR A 41 -37.15 -89.91 -2.39
CA TYR A 41 -36.04 -88.96 -2.50
C TYR A 41 -36.52 -87.55 -2.15
N MET A 42 -35.74 -86.82 -1.34
CA MET A 42 -35.99 -85.42 -1.02
C MET A 42 -34.67 -84.66 -1.01
N ILE A 43 -34.72 -83.37 -1.36
CA ILE A 43 -33.61 -82.43 -1.14
C ILE A 43 -33.81 -81.89 0.27
N ASN A 44 -32.83 -82.05 1.16
CA ASN A 44 -33.00 -81.76 2.58
C ASN A 44 -33.30 -80.28 2.85
N THR A 45 -32.51 -79.35 2.30
CA THR A 45 -32.64 -77.87 2.42
C THR A 45 -31.59 -77.18 1.51
N GLY A 46 -31.86 -75.99 0.99
CA GLY A 46 -30.90 -75.14 0.26
C GLY A 46 -31.54 -73.99 -0.53
N GLU A 47 -30.79 -72.92 -0.76
CA GLU A 47 -31.14 -71.85 -1.71
C GLU A 47 -31.42 -72.45 -3.11
N GLY A 48 -32.53 -72.06 -3.74
CA GLY A 48 -32.97 -72.71 -4.98
C GLY A 48 -33.92 -73.89 -4.75
N THR A 49 -34.15 -74.33 -3.50
CA THR A 49 -35.07 -75.43 -3.19
C THR A 49 -36.15 -74.97 -2.23
N ASP A 50 -35.91 -74.96 -0.93
CA ASP A 50 -36.82 -74.50 0.12
C ASP A 50 -36.51 -73.07 0.61
N GLN A 51 -35.35 -72.50 0.26
CA GLN A 51 -34.96 -71.12 0.54
C GLN A 51 -35.03 -70.24 -0.72
N PRO A 52 -35.46 -68.96 -0.62
CA PRO A 52 -35.57 -68.06 -1.76
C PRO A 52 -34.25 -67.91 -2.54
N PRO A 53 -34.26 -68.01 -3.89
CA PRO A 53 -35.45 -68.25 -4.72
C PRO A 53 -35.90 -69.72 -4.62
N VAL A 54 -37.16 -69.94 -4.27
CA VAL A 54 -37.72 -71.28 -3.98
C VAL A 54 -38.04 -72.00 -5.31
N ASP A 55 -38.02 -73.33 -5.30
CA ASP A 55 -38.44 -74.20 -6.42
C ASP A 55 -37.62 -74.10 -7.73
N ILE A 56 -36.39 -73.58 -7.69
CA ILE A 56 -35.46 -73.61 -8.84
C ILE A 56 -35.00 -75.04 -9.16
N PHE A 57 -34.73 -75.84 -8.13
CA PHE A 57 -34.33 -77.24 -8.25
C PHE A 57 -35.36 -78.15 -7.59
N ILE A 58 -35.84 -79.14 -8.34
CA ILE A 58 -36.80 -80.14 -7.84
C ILE A 58 -36.25 -81.54 -8.04
N ILE A 59 -36.64 -82.48 -7.16
CA ILE A 59 -36.29 -83.90 -7.29
C ILE A 59 -37.55 -84.73 -7.48
N ASP A 60 -37.53 -85.65 -8.43
CA ASP A 60 -38.56 -86.68 -8.53
C ASP A 60 -38.40 -87.65 -7.37
N LYS A 61 -39.39 -87.67 -6.49
CA LYS A 61 -39.41 -88.44 -5.26
C LYS A 61 -39.32 -89.95 -5.48
N LYS A 62 -39.72 -90.47 -6.66
CA LYS A 62 -39.71 -91.91 -6.97
C LYS A 62 -38.44 -92.33 -7.69
N THR A 63 -37.95 -91.49 -8.61
CA THR A 63 -36.82 -91.86 -9.49
C THR A 63 -35.48 -91.29 -9.03
N GLY A 64 -35.49 -90.28 -8.16
CA GLY A 64 -34.28 -89.63 -7.66
C GLY A 64 -33.62 -88.68 -8.66
N TYR A 65 -34.29 -88.36 -9.79
CA TYR A 65 -33.77 -87.41 -10.77
C TYR A 65 -33.94 -85.97 -10.30
N LEU A 66 -32.85 -85.21 -10.33
CA LEU A 66 -32.85 -83.77 -10.09
C LEU A 66 -33.20 -83.03 -11.39
N PHE A 67 -34.00 -81.97 -11.29
CA PHE A 67 -34.37 -81.11 -12.39
C PHE A 67 -34.17 -79.64 -12.02
N VAL A 68 -33.88 -78.81 -13.01
CA VAL A 68 -33.97 -77.34 -12.93
C VAL A 68 -35.26 -76.89 -13.60
N THR A 69 -36.02 -75.99 -12.97
CA THR A 69 -37.40 -75.62 -13.38
C THR A 69 -37.49 -74.39 -14.27
N GLN A 70 -36.42 -73.61 -14.36
CA GLN A 70 -36.37 -72.35 -15.10
C GLN A 70 -34.93 -72.06 -15.58
N PRO A 71 -34.74 -71.15 -16.56
CA PRO A 71 -33.42 -70.61 -16.87
C PRO A 71 -32.79 -70.00 -15.62
N LEU A 72 -31.50 -70.26 -15.43
CA LEU A 72 -30.71 -69.64 -14.38
C LEU A 72 -30.06 -68.38 -14.92
N ASP A 73 -29.97 -67.36 -14.10
CA ASP A 73 -29.36 -66.08 -14.40
C ASP A 73 -28.40 -65.78 -13.25
N ARG A 74 -27.08 -65.90 -13.51
CA ARG A 74 -26.05 -65.66 -12.49
C ARG A 74 -26.05 -64.17 -12.10
N GLU A 75 -26.46 -63.31 -13.03
CA GLU A 75 -26.52 -61.85 -12.94
C GLU A 75 -27.86 -61.32 -12.40
N LYS A 76 -28.73 -62.16 -11.81
CA LYS A 76 -29.97 -61.66 -11.17
C LYS A 76 -29.73 -60.68 -9.99
N LYS A 77 -28.46 -60.39 -9.67
CA LYS A 77 -27.95 -59.30 -8.81
C LYS A 77 -26.96 -58.32 -9.50
N GLY A 78 -26.67 -58.48 -10.77
CA GLY A 78 -25.71 -57.71 -11.56
C GLY A 78 -26.37 -57.10 -12.79
N ILE A 79 -27.32 -56.19 -12.60
CA ILE A 79 -27.65 -55.22 -13.65
C ILE A 79 -26.41 -54.33 -13.80
N ILE A 80 -25.87 -54.19 -15.01
CA ILE A 80 -24.91 -53.12 -15.35
C ILE A 80 -25.54 -51.83 -14.83
N ARG A 81 -25.06 -51.33 -13.69
CA ARG A 81 -25.61 -50.10 -13.11
C ARG A 81 -25.12 -48.99 -14.01
N ASP A 82 -26.03 -48.48 -14.85
CA ASP A 82 -25.90 -47.22 -15.59
C ASP A 82 -25.69 -46.05 -14.62
N LYS A 83 -24.50 -45.97 -14.02
CA LYS A 83 -24.10 -44.86 -13.17
C LYS A 83 -22.84 -44.23 -13.72
N TRP A 84 -23.01 -43.56 -14.86
CA TRP A 84 -21.99 -42.67 -15.40
C TRP A 84 -21.84 -41.48 -14.45
N MET A 85 -20.64 -41.31 -13.88
CA MET A 85 -20.28 -40.07 -13.21
C MET A 85 -19.71 -39.12 -14.27
N PHE A 86 -20.41 -38.03 -14.51
CA PHE A 86 -19.86 -36.89 -15.23
C PHE A 86 -18.71 -36.33 -14.38
N TYR A 87 -17.48 -36.53 -14.83
CA TYR A 87 -16.32 -35.88 -14.24
C TYR A 87 -16.07 -34.58 -15.01
N LEU A 88 -16.23 -33.45 -14.30
CA LEU A 88 -15.73 -32.16 -14.74
C LEU A 88 -14.35 -31.98 -14.11
N ILE A 89 -13.32 -31.90 -14.95
CA ILE A 89 -11.95 -31.63 -14.52
C ILE A 89 -11.42 -30.44 -15.31
N SER A 90 -10.69 -29.57 -14.61
CA SER A 90 -10.03 -28.41 -15.18
C SER A 90 -8.53 -28.43 -14.94
N PHE A 91 -7.75 -28.11 -15.96
CA PHE A 91 -6.29 -27.92 -15.84
C PHE A 91 -5.82 -26.76 -16.73
N TYR A 92 -4.64 -26.22 -16.40
CA TYR A 92 -4.05 -25.07 -17.09
C TYR A 92 -3.55 -25.42 -18.50
N SER A 93 -3.70 -24.51 -19.46
CA SER A 93 -3.21 -24.65 -20.85
C SER A 93 -1.71 -24.93 -20.97
N SER A 94 -0.92 -24.59 -19.94
CA SER A 94 0.55 -24.75 -19.86
C SER A 94 1.02 -26.16 -19.48
N VAL A 95 0.13 -27.14 -19.33
CA VAL A 95 0.53 -28.53 -19.06
C VAL A 95 1.37 -29.13 -20.18
N THR A 96 2.27 -30.05 -19.82
CA THR A 96 3.13 -30.76 -20.76
C THR A 96 2.46 -32.00 -21.34
N GLU A 97 2.97 -32.46 -22.48
CA GLU A 97 2.60 -33.76 -23.07
C GLU A 97 2.84 -34.90 -22.05
N GLY A 98 1.91 -35.85 -21.97
CA GLY A 98 1.92 -36.94 -20.99
C GLY A 98 1.29 -36.61 -19.63
N TYR A 99 0.78 -35.39 -19.43
CA TYR A 99 0.03 -35.04 -18.21
C TYR A 99 -1.25 -35.88 -18.08
N GLU A 100 -1.44 -36.54 -16.94
CA GLU A 100 -2.67 -37.31 -16.63
C GLU A 100 -3.80 -36.32 -16.31
N SER A 101 -4.74 -36.15 -17.25
CA SER A 101 -5.87 -35.22 -17.12
C SER A 101 -6.94 -35.79 -16.20
N MET A 102 -7.42 -37.00 -16.50
CA MET A 102 -8.52 -37.62 -15.78
C MET A 102 -8.52 -39.14 -15.94
N THR A 103 -9.36 -39.84 -15.16
CA THR A 103 -9.62 -41.27 -15.32
C THR A 103 -11.11 -41.49 -15.55
N VAL A 104 -11.47 -42.21 -16.61
CA VAL A 104 -12.83 -42.72 -16.83
C VAL A 104 -12.94 -44.14 -16.30
N THR A 105 -14.06 -44.45 -15.65
CA THR A 105 -14.32 -45.77 -15.05
C THR A 105 -15.61 -46.34 -15.61
N ALA A 106 -15.60 -47.61 -15.97
CA ALA A 106 -16.77 -48.40 -16.34
C ALA A 106 -16.74 -49.73 -15.56
N THR A 107 -17.89 -50.39 -15.44
CA THR A 107 -18.01 -51.67 -14.71
C THR A 107 -18.83 -52.66 -15.52
N ASP A 108 -18.35 -53.89 -15.60
CA ASP A 108 -19.05 -55.02 -16.21
C ASP A 108 -19.64 -55.90 -15.11
N ALA A 109 -20.79 -56.51 -15.38
CA ALA A 109 -21.49 -57.38 -14.43
C ALA A 109 -21.04 -58.85 -14.51
N ASP A 110 -20.33 -59.24 -15.58
CA ASP A 110 -19.83 -60.59 -15.78
C ASP A 110 -18.71 -60.96 -14.79
N GLU A 111 -18.45 -62.26 -14.65
CA GLU A 111 -17.47 -62.78 -13.69
C GLU A 111 -16.08 -62.16 -13.86
N PRO A 112 -15.51 -61.59 -12.80
CA PRO A 112 -14.25 -60.85 -12.88
C PRO A 112 -13.08 -61.77 -13.23
N GLY A 113 -12.19 -61.29 -14.09
CA GLY A 113 -10.94 -61.98 -14.45
C GLY A 113 -11.04 -62.87 -15.69
N ASN A 114 -12.13 -62.76 -16.44
CA ASN A 114 -12.26 -63.31 -17.79
C ASN A 114 -12.50 -62.18 -18.81
N TYR A 115 -12.45 -62.53 -20.10
CA TYR A 115 -12.65 -61.59 -21.21
C TYR A 115 -14.02 -60.92 -21.23
N ASN A 116 -15.05 -61.59 -20.69
CA ASN A 116 -16.39 -61.04 -20.64
C ASN A 116 -16.47 -59.84 -19.68
N SER A 117 -15.66 -59.85 -18.60
CA SER A 117 -15.55 -58.73 -17.66
C SER A 117 -14.42 -57.73 -17.98
N GLU A 118 -13.58 -58.00 -18.99
CA GLU A 118 -12.45 -57.13 -19.34
C GLU A 118 -12.93 -55.96 -20.20
N ILE A 119 -12.98 -54.78 -19.58
CA ILE A 119 -13.42 -53.56 -20.23
C ILE A 119 -12.25 -52.89 -20.94
N ARG A 120 -12.48 -52.46 -22.19
CA ARG A 120 -11.57 -51.59 -22.94
C ARG A 120 -12.21 -50.25 -23.25
N CYS A 121 -11.51 -49.18 -22.90
CA CYS A 121 -11.95 -47.81 -23.16
C CYS A 121 -11.29 -47.25 -24.42
N LYS A 122 -12.04 -46.51 -25.21
CA LYS A 122 -11.54 -45.80 -26.41
C LYS A 122 -12.21 -44.43 -26.55
N ILE A 123 -11.46 -43.44 -27.01
CA ILE A 123 -12.01 -42.13 -27.38
C ILE A 123 -12.65 -42.25 -28.77
N VAL A 124 -13.92 -41.86 -28.87
CA VAL A 124 -14.72 -41.92 -30.10
C VAL A 124 -14.73 -40.58 -30.82
N SER A 125 -14.90 -39.49 -30.08
CA SER A 125 -14.91 -38.16 -30.66
C SER A 125 -14.47 -37.08 -29.67
N LEU A 126 -13.94 -36.00 -30.24
CA LEU A 126 -13.55 -34.77 -29.57
C LEU A 126 -14.32 -33.61 -30.20
N LEU A 127 -14.90 -32.75 -29.37
CA LEU A 127 -15.56 -31.53 -29.80
C LEU A 127 -15.00 -30.34 -29.02
N PRO A 128 -14.41 -29.33 -29.68
CA PRO A 128 -14.12 -29.27 -31.11
C PRO A 128 -13.00 -30.25 -31.55
N PRO A 129 -12.96 -30.68 -32.83
CA PRO A 129 -11.87 -31.52 -33.37
C PRO A 129 -10.60 -30.71 -33.73
N SER A 130 -10.66 -29.38 -33.60
CA SER A 130 -9.56 -28.43 -33.78
C SER A 130 -9.07 -28.00 -32.39
N PRO A 131 -7.77 -27.75 -32.16
CA PRO A 131 -6.66 -27.68 -33.12
C PRO A 131 -6.12 -29.02 -33.65
N ASN A 132 -6.36 -30.15 -32.96
CA ASN A 132 -5.87 -31.46 -33.38
C ASN A 132 -6.89 -32.57 -33.02
N PRO A 133 -7.18 -33.56 -33.89
CA PRO A 133 -8.08 -34.66 -33.55
C PRO A 133 -7.50 -35.67 -32.53
N ASN A 134 -6.21 -35.58 -32.18
CA ASN A 134 -5.54 -36.47 -31.22
C ASN A 134 -5.03 -35.70 -29.99
N MET A 135 -5.79 -34.72 -29.50
CA MET A 135 -5.42 -33.91 -28.31
C MET A 135 -5.25 -34.73 -27.04
N PHE A 136 -5.96 -35.86 -26.94
CA PHE A 136 -5.96 -36.73 -25.79
C PHE A 136 -5.76 -38.19 -26.21
N GLU A 137 -5.04 -38.94 -25.38
CA GLU A 137 -4.88 -40.38 -25.49
C GLU A 137 -5.51 -41.05 -24.27
N ILE A 138 -6.20 -42.18 -24.46
CA ILE A 138 -6.74 -42.98 -23.37
C ILE A 138 -6.01 -44.31 -23.28
N ASN A 139 -5.57 -44.67 -22.08
CA ASN A 139 -5.10 -46.01 -21.80
C ASN A 139 -6.29 -46.97 -21.79
N THR A 140 -6.28 -47.94 -22.71
CA THR A 140 -7.42 -48.81 -22.99
C THR A 140 -7.83 -49.67 -21.81
N LEU A 141 -6.90 -50.07 -20.93
CA LEU A 141 -7.16 -50.97 -19.81
C LEU A 141 -7.50 -50.23 -18.51
N THR A 142 -6.92 -49.05 -18.31
CA THR A 142 -7.05 -48.31 -17.04
C THR A 142 -8.05 -47.15 -17.12
N GLY A 143 -8.44 -46.73 -18.33
CA GLY A 143 -9.31 -45.57 -18.54
C GLY A 143 -8.64 -44.23 -18.22
N ARG A 144 -7.33 -44.19 -17.98
CA ARG A 144 -6.58 -42.94 -17.76
C ARG A 144 -6.41 -42.18 -19.05
N ILE A 145 -6.69 -40.89 -19.03
CA ILE A 145 -6.62 -39.98 -20.17
C ILE A 145 -5.43 -39.04 -19.99
N TYR A 146 -4.56 -39.02 -20.99
CA TYR A 146 -3.34 -38.21 -21.03
C TYR A 146 -3.45 -37.12 -22.09
N VAL A 147 -2.83 -35.97 -21.82
CA VAL A 147 -2.67 -34.88 -22.78
C VAL A 147 -1.61 -35.29 -23.81
N ASN A 148 -1.97 -35.27 -25.08
CA ASN A 148 -1.10 -35.68 -26.20
C ASN A 148 -0.81 -34.53 -27.19
N TYR A 149 -1.28 -33.32 -26.88
CA TYR A 149 -1.08 -32.13 -27.71
C TYR A 149 -0.91 -30.89 -26.84
N LEU A 150 0.01 -30.00 -27.23
CA LEU A 150 0.30 -28.73 -26.56
C LEU A 150 -0.45 -27.57 -27.23
N GLY A 151 -0.85 -26.56 -26.47
CA GLY A 151 -1.56 -25.39 -26.99
C GLY A 151 -3.08 -25.58 -27.05
N LEU A 152 -3.64 -26.13 -25.98
CA LEU A 152 -5.09 -26.21 -25.78
C LEU A 152 -5.58 -24.90 -25.15
N ASP A 153 -6.64 -24.29 -25.69
CA ASP A 153 -7.09 -22.94 -25.30
C ASP A 153 -8.60 -22.82 -25.02
N LYS A 154 -9.36 -23.92 -25.14
CA LYS A 154 -10.84 -23.93 -25.09
C LYS A 154 -11.38 -25.15 -24.37
N GLU A 155 -12.66 -25.12 -24.00
CA GLU A 155 -13.34 -26.29 -23.45
C GLU A 155 -13.46 -27.42 -24.50
N ILE A 156 -13.14 -28.65 -24.08
CA ILE A 156 -13.17 -29.83 -24.93
C ILE A 156 -14.13 -30.86 -24.35
N TYR A 157 -15.08 -31.30 -25.17
CA TYR A 157 -15.99 -32.39 -24.89
C TYR A 157 -15.42 -33.69 -25.48
N LEU A 158 -15.23 -34.69 -24.62
CA LEU A 158 -14.69 -36.00 -24.97
C LEU A 158 -15.80 -37.04 -24.90
N LEU A 159 -16.10 -37.69 -26.03
CA LEU A 159 -16.95 -38.88 -26.04
C LEU A 159 -16.06 -40.13 -26.00
N SER A 160 -16.25 -40.97 -24.99
CA SER A 160 -15.57 -42.25 -24.83
C SER A 160 -16.56 -43.42 -24.95
N VAL A 161 -16.06 -44.56 -25.42
CA VAL A 161 -16.79 -45.83 -25.47
C VAL A 161 -16.04 -46.85 -24.62
N ALA A 162 -16.79 -47.60 -23.82
CA ALA A 162 -16.30 -48.77 -23.09
C ALA A 162 -16.91 -50.02 -23.72
N THR A 163 -16.08 -51.01 -24.01
CA THR A 163 -16.46 -52.28 -24.63
C THR A 163 -15.93 -53.47 -23.85
N ASP A 164 -16.75 -54.49 -23.65
CA ASP A 164 -16.34 -55.77 -23.08
C ASP A 164 -15.68 -56.68 -24.16
N MET A 165 -15.26 -57.90 -23.79
CA MET A 165 -14.75 -58.93 -24.71
C MET A 165 -13.54 -58.46 -25.54
N GLU A 166 -12.54 -57.90 -24.86
CA GLU A 166 -11.35 -57.29 -25.49
C GLU A 166 -11.67 -56.20 -26.53
N GLY A 167 -12.87 -55.64 -26.47
CA GLY A 167 -13.32 -54.55 -27.32
C GLY A 167 -14.24 -54.92 -28.48
N ILE A 168 -14.72 -56.17 -28.53
CA ILE A 168 -15.55 -56.70 -29.63
C ILE A 168 -17.00 -56.96 -29.20
N GLY A 169 -17.29 -56.98 -27.90
CA GLY A 169 -18.63 -57.30 -27.40
C GLY A 169 -19.51 -56.06 -27.19
N LEU A 170 -20.28 -56.00 -26.09
CA LEU A 170 -21.24 -54.93 -25.87
C LEU A 170 -20.52 -53.61 -25.60
N ALA A 171 -21.02 -52.56 -26.25
CA ALA A 171 -20.47 -51.22 -26.17
C ALA A 171 -21.46 -50.29 -25.47
N ASN A 172 -20.95 -49.45 -24.57
CA ASN A 172 -21.71 -48.32 -24.02
C ASN A 172 -20.85 -47.06 -24.07
N THR A 173 -21.48 -45.89 -24.17
CA THR A 173 -20.78 -44.60 -24.35
C THR A 173 -20.96 -43.67 -23.16
N GLY A 174 -19.93 -42.89 -22.86
CA GLY A 174 -19.93 -41.89 -21.80
C GLY A 174 -19.23 -40.60 -22.25
N THR A 175 -19.77 -39.46 -21.85
CA THR A 175 -19.23 -38.13 -22.20
C THR A 175 -18.53 -37.51 -20.99
N ALA A 176 -17.28 -37.10 -21.17
CA ALA A 176 -16.51 -36.31 -20.22
C ALA A 176 -16.31 -34.88 -20.73
N VAL A 177 -16.22 -33.92 -19.82
CA VAL A 177 -16.00 -32.51 -20.14
C VAL A 177 -14.69 -32.07 -19.51
N ILE A 178 -13.75 -31.65 -20.35
CA ILE A 178 -12.45 -31.12 -19.94
C ILE A 178 -12.50 -29.61 -20.13
N THR A 179 -12.32 -28.87 -19.04
CA THR A 179 -12.29 -27.41 -19.06
C THR A 179 -10.82 -26.97 -19.04
N ILE A 180 -10.35 -26.29 -20.08
CA ILE A 180 -8.98 -25.76 -20.06
C ILE A 180 -9.02 -24.34 -19.49
N THR A 181 -8.30 -24.13 -18.39
CA THR A 181 -8.11 -22.80 -17.82
C THR A 181 -6.92 -22.15 -18.48
N ASP A 182 -7.07 -20.90 -18.87
CA ASP A 182 -5.97 -20.16 -19.48
C ASP A 182 -4.78 -20.01 -18.52
N SER A 183 -3.57 -19.99 -19.06
CA SER A 183 -2.35 -19.79 -18.30
C SER A 183 -1.84 -18.38 -18.57
N ASN A 184 -1.21 -17.76 -17.59
CA ASN A 184 -0.56 -16.47 -17.79
C ASN A 184 0.70 -16.59 -18.66
N ASP A 185 0.51 -16.68 -19.98
CA ASP A 185 1.54 -16.86 -21.00
C ASP A 185 1.64 -15.68 -21.97
N ASN A 186 0.70 -14.73 -21.89
CA ASN A 186 0.67 -13.54 -22.70
C ASN A 186 1.34 -12.36 -21.99
N LEU A 187 2.26 -11.70 -22.71
CA LEU A 187 2.99 -10.56 -22.19
C LEU A 187 2.12 -9.30 -22.14
N PRO A 188 2.23 -8.51 -21.06
CA PRO A 188 1.60 -7.22 -21.00
C PRO A 188 2.18 -6.24 -22.04
N GLN A 189 1.33 -5.71 -22.93
CA GLN A 189 1.73 -4.75 -23.96
C GLN A 189 1.18 -3.36 -23.64
N PHE A 190 2.04 -2.35 -23.77
CA PHE A 190 1.70 -0.96 -23.53
C PHE A 190 1.01 -0.34 -24.75
N GLU A 191 -0.17 0.26 -24.55
CA GLU A 191 -0.72 1.24 -25.48
C GLU A 191 -0.45 2.66 -24.95
N GLN A 192 0.21 3.48 -25.77
CA GLN A 192 0.51 4.86 -25.39
C GLN A 192 -0.70 5.76 -25.67
N ILE A 193 -1.30 6.31 -24.61
CA ILE A 193 -2.39 7.29 -24.70
C ILE A 193 -1.85 8.67 -24.28
N SER A 194 -1.80 9.61 -25.23
CA SER A 194 -1.40 11.00 -24.94
C SER A 194 -2.61 11.83 -24.52
N TRP A 195 -2.78 12.09 -23.23
CA TRP A 195 -3.76 13.05 -22.73
C TRP A 195 -3.12 14.44 -22.51
N PRO A 196 -3.80 15.54 -22.89
CA PRO A 196 -3.39 16.87 -22.49
C PRO A 196 -3.81 17.08 -21.03
N ASN A 197 -2.84 17.44 -20.18
CA ASN A 197 -2.95 17.71 -18.74
C ASN A 197 -2.78 16.47 -17.83
N VAL A 198 -1.51 16.25 -17.47
CA VAL A 198 -0.96 15.44 -16.36
C VAL A 198 -1.92 14.45 -15.69
N GLN A 199 -2.05 13.30 -16.33
CA GLN A 199 -2.13 11.94 -15.76
C GLN A 199 -1.77 11.03 -16.94
N PHE A 200 -0.56 10.48 -16.95
CA PHE A 200 -0.21 9.51 -17.98
C PHE A 200 -0.95 8.22 -17.65
N LEU A 201 -2.01 7.95 -18.41
CA LEU A 201 -2.72 6.69 -18.36
C LEU A 201 -2.08 5.77 -19.38
N MET A 202 -1.55 4.65 -18.90
CA MET A 202 -1.02 3.61 -19.76
C MET A 202 -1.92 2.41 -19.61
N GLU A 203 -2.73 2.15 -20.64
CA GLU A 203 -3.72 1.09 -20.64
C GLU A 203 -3.13 -0.17 -21.29
N MET A 204 -3.55 -1.32 -20.79
CA MET A 204 -3.10 -2.61 -21.27
C MET A 204 -4.27 -3.38 -21.88
N LYS A 205 -4.05 -3.95 -23.06
CA LYS A 205 -4.96 -4.92 -23.65
C LYS A 205 -4.66 -6.31 -23.11
N LEU A 206 -5.56 -6.84 -22.27
CA LEU A 206 -5.53 -8.22 -21.78
C LEU A 206 -6.51 -9.06 -22.61
N ASP A 207 -6.12 -10.24 -23.11
CA ASP A 207 -6.98 -11.08 -23.98
C ASP A 207 -7.99 -11.96 -23.20
N GLN A 208 -8.37 -11.52 -21.98
CA GLN A 208 -9.32 -12.12 -21.02
C GLN A 208 -8.83 -13.38 -20.25
N PRO A 209 -9.28 -13.60 -18.99
CA PRO A 209 -9.68 -12.64 -17.96
C PRO A 209 -8.74 -12.66 -16.73
N ALA A 210 -8.60 -11.49 -16.10
CA ALA A 210 -8.27 -11.31 -14.67
C ALA A 210 -6.83 -11.58 -14.18
N TRP A 211 -5.81 -11.05 -14.84
CA TRP A 211 -4.55 -10.79 -14.16
C TRP A 211 -4.41 -9.29 -13.88
N SER A 212 -4.31 -8.94 -12.60
CA SER A 212 -3.91 -7.60 -12.18
C SER A 212 -2.50 -7.30 -12.67
N THR A 213 -2.25 -6.05 -13.06
CA THR A 213 -0.92 -5.60 -13.43
C THR A 213 -0.22 -4.91 -12.28
N LYS A 214 1.11 -4.97 -12.29
CA LYS A 214 1.99 -4.30 -11.34
C LYS A 214 3.03 -3.50 -12.10
N TYR A 215 3.13 -2.22 -11.77
CA TYR A 215 4.05 -1.29 -12.43
C TYR A 215 5.22 -0.94 -11.52
N ARG A 216 6.38 -0.69 -12.13
CA ARG A 216 7.56 -0.21 -11.42
C ARG A 216 8.41 0.71 -12.28
N ILE A 217 8.81 1.85 -11.73
CA ILE A 217 9.82 2.73 -12.34
C ILE A 217 11.19 2.10 -12.08
N ILE A 218 11.93 1.79 -13.14
CA ILE A 218 13.25 1.15 -13.05
C ILE A 218 14.41 2.13 -13.30
N SER A 219 14.15 3.24 -14.00
CA SER A 219 15.13 4.31 -14.20
C SER A 219 14.46 5.63 -14.58
N GLY A 220 15.24 6.72 -14.58
CA GLY A 220 14.76 8.06 -14.91
C GLY A 220 14.35 8.91 -13.71
N ASP A 221 14.19 8.31 -12.53
CA ASP A 221 13.83 9.01 -11.29
C ASP A 221 14.86 8.78 -10.16
N LYS A 222 16.05 9.37 -10.30
CA LYS A 222 17.10 9.24 -9.27
C LYS A 222 16.75 9.98 -7.97
N GLY A 223 15.86 10.96 -8.03
CA GLY A 223 15.50 11.80 -6.89
C GLY A 223 14.28 11.31 -6.12
N GLY A 224 13.57 10.29 -6.61
CA GLY A 224 12.32 9.84 -6.04
C GLY A 224 11.25 10.92 -6.10
N PHE A 225 11.10 11.57 -7.26
CA PHE A 225 10.08 12.57 -7.55
C PHE A 225 8.75 11.97 -7.99
N PHE A 226 8.76 10.71 -8.46
CA PHE A 226 7.60 10.04 -9.03
C PHE A 226 7.29 8.74 -8.29
N ASN A 227 6.01 8.38 -8.28
CA ASN A 227 5.52 7.07 -7.89
C ASN A 227 4.65 6.50 -9.01
N VAL A 228 4.61 5.17 -9.13
CA VAL A 228 3.73 4.48 -10.06
C VAL A 228 2.84 3.51 -9.30
N SER A 229 1.54 3.55 -9.57
CA SER A 229 0.53 2.68 -8.95
C SER A 229 -0.39 2.09 -10.00
N THR A 230 -0.91 0.89 -9.72
CA THR A 230 -1.95 0.27 -10.53
C THR A 230 -3.29 0.99 -10.33
N GLY A 231 -3.94 1.33 -11.44
CA GLY A 231 -5.24 2.00 -11.48
C GLY A 231 -6.42 1.09 -11.12
N PRO A 232 -7.64 1.65 -11.06
CA PRO A 232 -8.84 0.95 -10.58
C PRO A 232 -9.28 -0.21 -11.49
N THR A 233 -8.98 -0.14 -12.79
CA THR A 233 -9.28 -1.21 -13.75
C THR A 233 -8.30 -2.38 -13.65
N GLN A 234 -7.28 -2.29 -12.78
CA GLN A 234 -6.16 -3.24 -12.64
C GLN A 234 -5.31 -3.43 -13.90
N LEU A 235 -5.56 -2.65 -14.96
CA LEU A 235 -4.87 -2.71 -16.25
C LEU A 235 -4.13 -1.41 -16.58
N GLU A 236 -4.29 -0.39 -15.73
CA GLU A 236 -3.73 0.94 -15.93
C GLU A 236 -2.54 1.20 -15.01
N GLY A 237 -1.48 1.81 -15.55
CA GLY A 237 -0.39 2.36 -14.75
C GLY A 237 -0.56 3.87 -14.57
N ILE A 238 -0.68 4.34 -13.32
CA ILE A 238 -0.83 5.76 -13.00
C ILE A 238 0.47 6.27 -12.38
N ILE A 239 1.12 7.23 -13.06
CA ILE A 239 2.31 7.91 -12.55
C ILE A 239 1.88 9.21 -11.86
N THR A 240 2.35 9.39 -10.62
CA THR A 240 2.04 10.57 -9.78
C THR A 240 3.33 11.22 -9.29
N THR A 241 3.26 12.53 -9.01
CA THR A 241 4.36 13.28 -8.39
C THR A 241 4.29 13.15 -6.87
N VAL A 242 5.41 12.78 -6.24
CA VAL A 242 5.55 12.70 -4.77
C VAL A 242 6.34 13.86 -4.17
N LYS A 243 7.08 14.59 -5.00
CA LYS A 243 7.84 15.79 -4.63
C LYS A 243 7.52 16.92 -5.60
N PRO A 244 7.64 18.19 -5.17
CA PRO A 244 7.52 19.32 -6.08
C PRO A 244 8.55 19.22 -7.19
N LEU A 245 8.13 19.56 -8.40
CA LEU A 245 8.99 19.66 -9.58
C LEU A 245 9.40 21.12 -9.76
N ASP A 246 10.63 21.31 -10.21
CA ASP A 246 11.26 22.61 -10.43
C ASP A 246 11.73 22.63 -11.88
N PHE A 247 11.13 23.52 -12.68
CA PHE A 247 11.36 23.62 -14.13
C PHE A 247 12.77 24.14 -14.44
N GLU A 248 13.21 25.16 -13.69
CA GLU A 248 14.51 25.82 -13.77
C GLU A 248 15.63 24.80 -13.57
N LYS A 249 15.43 23.85 -12.65
CA LYS A 249 16.38 22.77 -12.38
C LYS A 249 16.28 21.60 -13.34
N THR A 250 15.07 21.11 -13.66
CA THR A 250 14.90 19.93 -14.53
C THR A 250 13.61 20.03 -15.33
N LYS A 251 13.76 20.35 -16.62
CA LYS A 251 12.66 20.60 -17.57
C LYS A 251 11.96 19.33 -18.05
N GLN A 252 12.64 18.19 -17.99
CA GLN A 252 12.14 16.93 -18.54
C GLN A 252 12.72 15.74 -17.78
N TYR A 253 11.84 14.78 -17.49
CA TYR A 253 12.21 13.47 -16.94
C TYR A 253 11.87 12.38 -17.97
N VAL A 254 12.83 11.50 -18.22
CA VAL A 254 12.64 10.34 -19.11
C VAL A 254 12.64 9.09 -18.24
N LEU A 255 11.45 8.60 -17.91
CA LEU A 255 11.22 7.46 -17.04
C LEU A 255 11.19 6.17 -17.84
N SER A 256 11.79 5.12 -17.30
CA SER A 256 11.63 3.75 -17.82
C SER A 256 10.78 2.96 -16.82
N VAL A 257 9.65 2.45 -17.29
CA VAL A 257 8.64 1.78 -16.47
C VAL A 257 8.47 0.37 -16.99
N ILE A 258 8.50 -0.61 -16.09
CA ILE A 258 8.15 -1.98 -16.41
C ILE A 258 6.75 -2.29 -15.93
N VAL A 259 6.11 -3.24 -16.61
CA VAL A 259 4.85 -3.86 -16.19
C VAL A 259 5.05 -5.36 -16.07
N GLU A 260 4.53 -5.90 -14.98
CA GLU A 260 4.52 -7.33 -14.67
C GLU A 260 3.08 -7.72 -14.34
N ASN A 261 2.72 -8.97 -14.57
CA ASN A 261 1.48 -9.50 -14.03
C ASN A 261 1.68 -9.74 -12.53
N ASP A 262 0.64 -9.53 -11.74
CA ASP A 262 0.68 -9.75 -10.28
C ASP A 262 0.92 -11.23 -9.95
N GLU A 263 0.40 -12.13 -10.81
CA GLU A 263 0.76 -13.54 -10.80
C GLU A 263 1.98 -13.83 -11.69
N PRO A 264 2.89 -14.73 -11.25
CA PRO A 264 4.05 -15.12 -12.04
C PRO A 264 3.65 -15.81 -13.35
N PHE A 265 4.39 -15.52 -14.42
CA PHE A 265 4.18 -16.16 -15.72
C PHE A 265 4.41 -17.67 -15.68
N ALA A 266 3.69 -18.41 -16.52
CA ALA A 266 3.87 -19.85 -16.73
C ALA A 266 5.13 -20.15 -17.58
N GLY A 267 6.27 -19.53 -17.23
CA GLY A 267 7.53 -19.61 -17.96
C GLY A 267 8.44 -18.40 -17.73
N SER A 268 9.61 -18.39 -18.37
CA SER A 268 10.53 -17.25 -18.35
C SER A 268 10.23 -16.32 -19.52
N LEU A 269 9.35 -15.34 -19.31
CA LEU A 269 9.02 -14.33 -20.31
C LEU A 269 9.80 -13.02 -20.06
N PRO A 270 10.22 -12.31 -21.12
CA PRO A 270 10.91 -11.03 -20.99
C PRO A 270 9.97 -9.93 -20.50
N THR A 271 10.43 -9.07 -19.59
CA THR A 271 9.62 -7.99 -19.04
C THR A 271 9.37 -6.89 -20.07
N SER A 272 8.11 -6.46 -20.20
CA SER A 272 7.74 -5.34 -21.08
C SER A 272 8.17 -4.02 -20.44
N THR A 273 8.80 -3.14 -21.23
CA THR A 273 9.31 -1.84 -20.76
C THR A 273 8.75 -0.70 -21.61
N ALA A 274 8.24 0.34 -20.96
CA ALA A 274 7.80 1.59 -21.58
C ALA A 274 8.75 2.74 -21.22
N THR A 275 8.88 3.69 -22.14
CA THR A 275 9.58 4.96 -21.92
C THR A 275 8.54 6.07 -21.82
N VAL A 276 8.49 6.76 -20.68
CA VAL A 276 7.57 7.87 -20.42
C VAL A 276 8.35 9.16 -20.30
N THR A 277 8.02 10.14 -21.14
CA THR A 277 8.64 11.47 -21.09
C THR A 277 7.70 12.45 -20.39
N VAL A 278 8.10 12.90 -19.21
CA VAL A 278 7.39 13.91 -18.42
C VAL A 278 8.00 15.27 -18.71
N ASN A 279 7.24 16.16 -19.34
CA ASN A 279 7.63 17.55 -19.54
C ASN A 279 7.12 18.38 -18.37
N VAL A 280 8.00 19.15 -17.74
CA VAL A 280 7.61 20.09 -16.69
C VAL A 280 7.17 21.39 -17.36
N GLU A 281 6.04 21.92 -16.93
CA GLU A 281 5.56 23.22 -17.39
C GLU A 281 6.15 24.33 -16.50
N ASP A 282 6.63 25.38 -17.16
CA ASP A 282 7.20 26.58 -16.54
C ASP A 282 6.07 27.43 -15.94
N VAL A 283 6.12 27.62 -14.62
CA VAL A 283 5.20 28.49 -13.88
C VAL A 283 6.04 29.60 -13.26
N ASN A 284 5.52 30.82 -13.29
CA ASN A 284 6.22 31.98 -12.76
C ASN A 284 6.45 31.85 -11.25
N GLU A 285 7.70 31.79 -10.81
CA GLU A 285 8.08 31.68 -9.41
C GLU A 285 8.33 33.07 -8.78
N PRO A 286 8.19 33.22 -7.44
CA PRO A 286 8.47 34.48 -6.76
C PRO A 286 9.99 34.70 -6.61
N PRO A 287 10.47 35.95 -6.66
CA PRO A 287 11.87 36.26 -6.36
C PRO A 287 12.27 35.75 -4.98
N GLU A 288 13.44 35.11 -4.87
CA GLU A 288 13.93 34.55 -3.61
C GLU A 288 15.05 35.42 -3.02
N PHE A 289 14.94 35.77 -1.74
CA PHE A 289 16.04 36.40 -1.02
C PHE A 289 17.11 35.37 -0.68
N ASN A 290 18.39 35.70 -0.89
CA ASN A 290 19.53 34.83 -0.54
C ASN A 290 19.45 34.28 0.90
N THR A 291 18.86 35.06 1.82
CA THR A 291 18.48 34.65 3.17
C THR A 291 17.10 35.22 3.51
N GLN A 292 16.13 34.39 3.91
CA GLN A 292 14.79 34.85 4.29
C GLN A 292 14.79 35.82 5.48
N GLU A 293 15.75 35.66 6.40
CA GLU A 293 16.02 36.60 7.48
C GLU A 293 17.48 37.05 7.40
N LYS A 294 17.71 38.35 7.47
CA LYS A 294 19.05 38.94 7.51
C LYS A 294 19.17 39.82 8.74
N VAL A 295 20.04 39.43 9.67
CA VAL A 295 20.34 40.19 10.89
C VAL A 295 21.60 41.01 10.68
N ILE A 296 21.56 42.28 11.03
CA ILE A 296 22.72 43.18 11.00
C ILE A 296 22.83 43.96 12.31
N SER A 297 24.05 44.39 12.64
CA SER A 297 24.32 45.24 13.79
C SER A 297 24.99 46.55 13.35
N ARG A 298 24.50 47.69 13.86
CA ARG A 298 24.99 49.04 13.52
C ARG A 298 24.83 49.98 14.70
N HIS A 299 25.79 50.89 14.89
CA HIS A 299 25.63 52.02 15.80
C HIS A 299 24.42 52.88 15.43
N GLU A 300 23.69 53.36 16.44
CA GLU A 300 22.54 54.25 16.24
C GLU A 300 22.91 55.64 15.68
N ASN A 301 24.12 56.12 15.99
CA ASN A 301 24.64 57.39 15.48
C ASN A 301 25.09 57.36 14.01
N LEU A 302 24.75 56.30 13.28
CA LEU A 302 25.08 56.17 11.88
C LEU A 302 24.39 57.31 11.08
N PRO A 303 25.13 58.09 10.28
CA PRO A 303 24.57 59.26 9.61
C PRO A 303 23.42 58.93 8.67
N VAL A 304 22.48 59.86 8.54
CA VAL A 304 21.45 59.83 7.48
C VAL A 304 22.14 59.78 6.12
N ASP A 305 21.49 59.12 5.15
CA ASP A 305 21.96 58.85 3.79
C ASP A 305 23.15 57.86 3.69
N SER A 306 23.48 57.17 4.79
CA SER A 306 24.45 56.08 4.76
C SER A 306 23.85 54.77 4.26
N ASP A 307 24.71 53.93 3.66
CA ASP A 307 24.36 52.59 3.24
C ASP A 307 24.26 51.65 4.45
N LEU A 308 23.10 51.03 4.62
CA LEU A 308 22.85 50.10 5.72
C LEU A 308 23.39 48.69 5.39
N VAL A 309 22.81 48.06 4.36
CA VAL A 309 23.18 46.73 3.87
C VAL A 309 22.59 46.47 2.48
N ALA A 310 23.32 45.74 1.64
CA ALA A 310 22.74 45.17 0.42
C ALA A 310 21.87 43.95 0.78
N TYR A 311 20.55 44.06 0.60
CA TYR A 311 19.61 42.94 0.77
C TYR A 311 18.83 42.72 -0.53
N THR A 312 19.32 41.78 -1.33
CA THR A 312 18.87 41.56 -2.70
C THR A 312 18.15 40.22 -2.83
N ALA A 313 17.13 40.19 -3.69
CA ALA A 313 16.49 38.97 -4.15
C ALA A 313 17.02 38.58 -5.54
N THR A 314 16.92 37.31 -5.86
CA THR A 314 17.25 36.72 -7.17
C THR A 314 15.98 36.21 -7.85
N GLU A 315 15.89 36.42 -9.16
CA GLU A 315 14.79 35.90 -9.98
C GLU A 315 15.08 34.43 -10.30
N PRO A 316 14.29 33.47 -9.79
CA PRO A 316 14.44 32.07 -10.17
C PRO A 316 14.13 31.83 -11.65
N ASP A 317 13.17 32.54 -12.25
CA ASP A 317 12.70 32.29 -13.62
C ASP A 317 13.76 32.62 -14.68
N THR A 318 14.50 31.62 -15.16
CA THR A 318 15.63 31.86 -16.10
C THR A 318 15.20 32.26 -17.53
N ARG A 319 13.97 31.93 -17.94
CA ARG A 319 13.48 32.22 -19.31
C ARG A 319 12.91 33.63 -19.46
N LYS A 320 12.50 34.26 -18.37
CA LYS A 320 11.90 35.59 -18.35
C LYS A 320 12.78 36.48 -17.50
N SER A 321 13.52 37.39 -18.13
CA SER A 321 14.23 38.43 -17.37
C SER A 321 13.19 39.39 -16.78
N GLN A 322 12.69 39.09 -15.59
CA GLN A 322 11.79 39.96 -14.86
C GLN A 322 12.59 41.02 -14.11
N LYS A 323 12.04 42.24 -14.03
CA LYS A 323 12.65 43.32 -13.27
C LYS A 323 12.15 43.25 -11.83
N ILE A 324 13.02 42.82 -10.92
CA ILE A 324 12.74 42.83 -9.48
C ILE A 324 12.61 44.28 -9.00
N THR A 325 11.51 44.61 -8.35
CA THR A 325 11.26 45.92 -7.74
C THR A 325 11.06 45.75 -6.24
N TYR A 326 11.80 46.49 -5.42
CA TYR A 326 11.73 46.36 -3.96
C TYR A 326 10.71 47.36 -3.37
N LYS A 327 9.93 46.92 -2.38
CA LYS A 327 9.03 47.78 -1.60
C LYS A 327 9.13 47.47 -0.13
N ILE A 328 9.13 48.50 0.70
CA ILE A 328 9.11 48.37 2.16
C ILE A 328 7.69 48.07 2.64
N GLY A 329 7.52 46.99 3.40
CA GLY A 329 6.24 46.53 3.93
C GLY A 329 5.96 47.04 5.35
N LYS A 330 6.86 46.80 6.30
CA LYS A 330 6.73 47.26 7.70
C LYS A 330 8.02 47.94 8.15
N ASP A 331 7.93 49.23 8.46
CA ASP A 331 9.01 50.02 9.05
C ASP A 331 8.39 51.04 10.04
N PRO A 332 8.12 50.62 11.30
CA PRO A 332 7.43 51.47 12.28
C PRO A 332 8.25 52.70 12.66
N ALA A 333 9.58 52.59 12.62
CA ALA A 333 10.52 53.65 12.97
C ALA A 333 10.79 54.62 11.80
N GLY A 334 10.51 54.20 10.56
CA GLY A 334 10.66 55.03 9.36
C GLY A 334 12.14 55.31 9.03
N TRP A 335 13.01 54.34 9.31
CA TRP A 335 14.45 54.49 9.13
C TRP A 335 14.90 54.42 7.68
N LEU A 336 14.12 53.80 6.79
CA LEU A 336 14.59 53.48 5.45
C LEU A 336 13.90 54.29 4.34
N ASN A 337 14.66 54.62 3.32
CA ASN A 337 14.16 55.14 2.06
C ASN A 337 13.79 53.97 1.13
N GLN A 338 12.54 53.96 0.64
CA GLN A 338 12.03 52.90 -0.22
C GLN A 338 12.70 52.85 -1.60
N ASP A 339 13.16 53.99 -2.12
CA ASP A 339 13.71 54.09 -3.48
C ASP A 339 15.21 53.75 -3.52
N THR A 340 15.94 54.07 -2.45
CA THR A 340 17.40 53.93 -2.40
C THR A 340 17.88 52.82 -1.46
N GLY A 341 17.04 52.35 -0.52
CA GLY A 341 17.43 51.41 0.53
C GLY A 341 18.38 52.02 1.58
N MET A 342 18.60 53.33 1.55
CA MET A 342 19.47 54.06 2.48
C MET A 342 18.72 54.52 3.73
N ILE A 343 19.48 54.89 4.76
CA ILE A 343 18.94 55.44 6.00
C ILE A 343 18.37 56.83 5.73
N LYS A 344 17.08 57.03 6.02
CA LYS A 344 16.32 58.26 5.81
C LYS A 344 16.23 59.12 7.08
N SER A 345 16.27 58.51 8.26
CA SER A 345 16.10 59.18 9.54
C SER A 345 17.10 58.66 10.56
N SER A 346 17.39 59.47 11.59
CA SER A 346 18.29 59.08 12.67
C SER A 346 17.74 57.85 13.40
N MET A 347 18.60 56.86 13.59
CA MET A 347 18.30 55.69 14.42
C MET A 347 18.57 56.05 15.88
N ASP A 348 17.72 55.55 16.77
CA ASP A 348 17.76 55.82 18.21
C ASP A 348 17.30 54.54 18.89
N ARG A 349 18.20 53.91 19.64
CA ARG A 349 18.02 52.61 20.32
C ARG A 349 17.05 52.72 21.49
N GLU A 350 16.99 53.88 22.14
CA GLU A 350 16.14 54.17 23.29
C GLU A 350 14.69 54.45 22.87
N SER A 351 14.45 54.62 21.57
CA SER A 351 13.12 54.77 21.00
C SER A 351 12.24 53.53 21.21
N ALA A 352 10.99 53.75 21.58
CA ALA A 352 10.00 52.68 21.76
C ALA A 352 9.71 51.89 20.47
N LEU A 353 10.03 52.45 19.30
CA LEU A 353 9.76 51.86 17.98
C LEU A 353 10.81 50.82 17.53
N VAL A 354 11.96 50.75 18.21
CA VAL A 354 13.08 49.83 17.90
C VAL A 354 12.69 48.36 18.08
N LYS A 355 11.74 48.08 18.97
CA LYS A 355 11.34 46.71 19.34
C LYS A 355 10.55 45.96 18.25
N ASP A 356 10.14 46.64 17.17
CA ASP A 356 9.20 46.12 16.16
C ASP A 356 9.74 46.15 14.70
N VAL A 357 11.05 46.31 14.51
CA VAL A 357 11.65 46.50 13.18
C VAL A 357 11.84 45.15 12.47
N SER A 358 10.86 44.80 11.65
CA SER A 358 10.93 43.68 10.69
C SER A 358 10.62 44.23 9.31
N LEU A 359 11.64 44.43 8.48
CA LEU A 359 11.44 44.96 7.14
C LEU A 359 10.96 43.85 6.21
N CYS A 360 9.68 43.85 5.84
CA CYS A 360 9.18 42.99 4.76
C CYS A 360 9.48 43.66 3.42
N LEU A 361 10.23 43.01 2.53
CA LEU A 361 10.40 43.50 1.15
C LEU A 361 9.40 42.80 0.22
N ASN A 362 8.62 43.54 -0.57
CA ASN A 362 7.64 43.01 -1.53
C ASN A 362 7.96 43.43 -2.98
N THR A 363 7.56 42.61 -3.97
CA THR A 363 7.79 42.80 -5.41
C THR A 363 6.45 42.80 -6.18
N ASP A 364 6.10 43.85 -6.94
CA ASP A 364 4.97 43.85 -7.92
C ASP A 364 5.55 43.78 -9.36
N GLU A 365 4.93 43.23 -10.42
CA GLU A 365 3.54 42.93 -10.82
C GLU A 365 3.45 41.53 -11.50
N ASN A 366 2.35 40.78 -11.28
CA ASN A 366 1.98 39.43 -11.78
C ASN A 366 2.79 38.22 -11.25
N PRO A 367 2.11 37.21 -10.66
CA PRO A 367 1.44 37.18 -9.36
C PRO A 367 2.36 36.66 -8.23
N ALA A 368 3.67 36.56 -8.45
CA ALA A 368 4.58 35.91 -7.52
C ALA A 368 5.35 36.95 -6.67
N THR A 369 5.17 36.92 -5.35
CA THR A 369 5.79 37.87 -4.41
C THR A 369 6.75 37.13 -3.48
N GLY A 370 8.00 37.62 -3.39
CA GLY A 370 8.96 37.18 -2.39
C GLY A 370 8.86 38.05 -1.14
N THR A 371 9.07 37.50 0.05
CA THR A 371 9.19 38.28 1.30
C THR A 371 10.46 37.88 2.04
N GLY A 372 11.29 38.87 2.34
CA GLY A 372 12.45 38.76 3.21
C GLY A 372 12.31 39.66 4.42
N THR A 373 12.97 39.32 5.52
CA THR A 373 12.97 40.06 6.80
C THR A 373 14.35 40.60 7.10
N LEU A 374 14.50 41.93 7.19
CA LEU A 374 15.71 42.57 7.72
C LEU A 374 15.50 42.90 9.19
N VAL A 375 16.40 42.40 10.05
CA VAL A 375 16.46 42.71 11.48
C VAL A 375 17.68 43.59 11.72
N ILE A 376 17.44 44.77 12.30
CA ILE A 376 18.49 45.76 12.59
C ILE A 376 18.67 45.82 14.10
N GLU A 377 19.84 45.40 14.57
CA GLU A 377 20.26 45.51 15.95
C GLU A 377 21.08 46.79 16.13
N LEU A 378 20.59 47.71 16.95
CA LEU A 378 21.29 48.95 17.23
C LEU A 378 22.33 48.76 18.34
N GLU A 379 23.56 49.13 18.04
CA GLU A 379 24.64 49.26 19.01
C GLU A 379 24.52 50.62 19.70
N ASP A 380 24.51 50.54 21.03
CA ASP A 380 24.38 51.64 21.98
C ASP A 380 25.48 52.69 21.80
N VAL A 381 25.08 53.96 21.86
CA VAL A 381 25.93 55.15 21.88
C VAL A 381 25.54 55.97 23.10
N ASN A 382 26.54 56.50 23.80
CA ASN A 382 26.31 57.33 24.99
C ASN A 382 25.78 58.72 24.61
N ASP A 383 24.49 58.84 24.29
CA ASP A 383 23.85 60.09 23.88
C ASP A 383 22.77 60.58 24.85
N ASN A 384 22.43 59.80 25.88
CA ASN A 384 21.60 60.24 26.99
C ASN A 384 22.45 60.65 28.19
N ALA A 385 21.96 61.65 28.91
CA ALA A 385 22.58 62.07 30.17
C ALA A 385 21.76 61.51 31.34
N PRO A 386 22.42 61.19 32.48
CA PRO A 386 21.71 60.74 33.66
C PRO A 386 20.78 61.84 34.17
N ILE A 387 19.57 61.46 34.57
CA ILE A 387 18.56 62.35 35.14
C ILE A 387 18.14 61.88 36.53
N ILE A 388 17.75 62.82 37.39
CA ILE A 388 17.07 62.51 38.65
C ILE A 388 15.57 62.51 38.39
N ASN A 389 14.89 61.42 38.72
CA ASN A 389 13.47 61.26 38.40
C ASN A 389 12.57 62.14 39.27
N GLU A 390 12.98 62.41 40.51
CA GLU A 390 12.20 63.22 41.44
C GLU A 390 12.46 64.72 41.23
N GLU A 391 11.57 65.40 40.51
CA GLU A 391 11.64 66.85 40.29
C GLU A 391 11.26 67.68 41.53
N ILE A 392 10.35 67.14 42.35
CA ILE A 392 9.84 67.80 43.56
C ILE A 392 9.97 66.83 44.72
N ILE A 393 10.64 67.28 45.78
CA ILE A 393 10.80 66.53 47.02
C ILE A 393 10.25 67.29 48.21
N GLU A 394 9.42 66.62 49.02
CA GLU A 394 8.90 67.17 50.27
C GLU A 394 9.69 66.62 51.45
N ILE A 395 10.24 67.51 52.27
CA ILE A 395 11.10 67.14 53.39
C ILE A 395 10.49 67.64 54.70
N CYS A 396 10.21 66.72 55.62
CA CYS A 396 9.75 67.06 56.98
C CYS A 396 10.92 67.49 57.88
N ASN A 397 10.65 68.46 58.76
CA ASN A 397 11.59 69.30 59.54
C ASN A 397 12.47 68.58 60.59
N ARG A 398 12.71 67.26 60.46
CA ARG A 398 13.50 66.46 61.40
C ARG A 398 14.56 65.64 60.66
N LYS A 399 15.68 66.26 60.25
CA LYS A 399 16.89 65.59 59.70
C LYS A 399 16.59 64.43 58.73
N ALA A 400 15.67 64.61 57.78
CA ALA A 400 15.31 63.57 56.84
C ALA A 400 16.37 63.44 55.73
N THR A 401 16.75 62.21 55.42
CA THR A 401 17.49 61.85 54.20
C THR A 401 16.47 61.34 53.18
N VAL A 402 16.49 61.90 51.99
CA VAL A 402 15.63 61.47 50.87
C VAL A 402 16.45 60.59 49.94
N LEU A 403 15.82 59.55 49.41
CA LEU A 403 16.40 58.74 48.35
C LEU A 403 15.87 59.27 47.01
N LEU A 404 16.77 59.63 46.11
CA LEU A 404 16.43 60.03 44.74
C LEU A 404 16.93 58.94 43.79
N SER A 405 16.17 58.67 42.75
CA SER A 405 16.49 57.70 41.73
C SER A 405 17.11 58.39 40.51
N ILE A 406 18.22 57.82 40.03
CA ILE A 406 18.93 58.27 38.84
C ILE A 406 18.61 57.29 37.72
N THR A 407 18.16 57.79 36.59
CA THR A 407 18.01 56.98 35.39
C THR A 407 18.88 57.54 34.28
N ASP A 408 19.46 56.63 33.52
CA ASP A 408 20.09 56.90 32.24
C ASP A 408 19.47 55.93 31.26
N LYS A 409 19.10 56.41 30.08
CA LYS A 409 18.38 55.60 29.10
C LYS A 409 19.33 54.71 28.30
N ASP A 410 20.62 55.08 28.25
CA ASP A 410 21.63 54.31 27.54
C ASP A 410 21.84 52.93 28.17
N GLY A 411 22.52 52.06 27.42
CA GLY A 411 22.79 50.71 27.85
C GLY A 411 23.73 50.63 29.07
N PRO A 412 23.90 49.42 29.63
CA PRO A 412 24.63 49.21 30.89
C PRO A 412 26.11 49.64 30.87
N LEU A 413 26.69 49.86 29.68
CA LEU A 413 28.07 50.33 29.53
C LEU A 413 28.21 51.84 29.73
N TYR A 414 27.14 52.60 29.47
CA TYR A 414 27.13 54.06 29.50
C TYR A 414 26.29 54.65 30.65
N ALA A 415 25.40 53.84 31.23
CA ALA A 415 24.63 54.20 32.41
C ALA A 415 25.43 54.03 33.74
N ALA A 416 24.88 53.31 34.71
CA ALA A 416 25.47 53.13 36.03
C ALA A 416 26.87 52.45 35.98
N PRO A 417 27.82 52.80 36.87
CA PRO A 417 27.64 53.56 38.11
C PRO A 417 27.77 55.09 37.95
N PHE A 418 26.86 55.82 38.58
CA PHE A 418 26.83 57.29 38.59
C PHE A 418 27.68 57.93 39.68
N SER A 419 27.98 59.23 39.50
CA SER A 419 28.61 60.10 40.49
C SER A 419 27.79 61.37 40.66
N VAL A 420 27.59 61.81 41.90
CA VAL A 420 26.75 62.97 42.22
C VAL A 420 27.51 63.95 43.10
N GLU A 421 27.45 65.23 42.74
CA GLU A 421 27.86 66.32 43.63
C GLU A 421 26.80 67.43 43.70
N PRO A 422 26.47 67.97 44.89
CA PRO A 422 25.71 69.21 44.98
C PRO A 422 26.47 70.32 44.25
N HIS A 423 25.83 71.32 43.64
CA HIS A 423 26.55 72.41 42.95
C HIS A 423 26.12 73.80 43.46
N GLY A 424 26.97 74.81 43.27
CA GLY A 424 26.67 76.21 43.65
C GLY A 424 26.33 76.40 45.13
N ASP A 425 25.33 77.23 45.41
CA ASP A 425 24.85 77.51 46.78
C ASP A 425 24.25 76.28 47.48
N THR A 426 23.85 75.25 46.71
CA THR A 426 23.36 73.98 47.24
C THR A 426 24.42 73.26 48.08
N LYS A 427 25.72 73.39 47.73
CA LYS A 427 26.85 72.81 48.50
C LYS A 427 26.90 73.32 49.95
N LYS A 428 26.34 74.51 50.25
CA LYS A 428 26.36 75.10 51.61
C LYS A 428 25.42 74.39 52.57
N ASN A 429 24.29 73.89 52.08
CA ASN A 429 23.19 73.39 52.91
C ASN A 429 22.90 71.89 52.69
N TRP A 430 23.47 71.26 51.67
CA TRP A 430 23.11 69.89 51.27
C TRP A 430 24.32 69.01 50.94
N THR A 431 24.22 67.73 51.29
CA THR A 431 25.15 66.67 50.88
C THR A 431 24.43 65.62 50.03
N ALA A 432 25.13 65.13 49.01
CA ALA A 432 24.73 63.96 48.22
C ALA A 432 25.71 62.82 48.48
N ARG A 433 25.22 61.59 48.55
CA ARG A 433 26.06 60.37 48.56
C ARG A 433 25.36 59.28 47.77
N MET A 434 26.09 58.61 46.88
CA MET A 434 25.56 57.43 46.18
C MET A 434 25.22 56.32 47.18
N ASN A 435 24.16 55.57 46.91
CA ASN A 435 23.85 54.39 47.69
C ASN A 435 24.82 53.25 47.30
N GLU A 436 25.58 52.75 48.28
CA GLU A 436 26.59 51.71 48.06
C GLU A 436 25.99 50.36 47.62
N THR A 437 24.71 50.12 47.91
CA THR A 437 24.02 48.87 47.53
C THR A 437 23.22 49.00 46.24
N SER A 438 22.62 50.16 45.97
CA SER A 438 21.90 50.44 44.72
C SER A 438 22.63 51.52 43.94
N LYS A 439 23.32 51.14 42.86
CA LYS A 439 24.14 52.05 42.04
C LYS A 439 23.36 53.15 41.31
N ASP A 440 22.02 53.10 41.40
CA ASP A 440 21.08 53.97 40.68
C ASP A 440 20.33 54.91 41.63
N ASN A 441 20.70 54.96 42.92
CA ASN A 441 20.06 55.88 43.86
C ASN A 441 21.08 56.75 44.60
N VAL A 442 20.69 57.97 44.88
CA VAL A 442 21.46 58.94 45.67
C VAL A 442 20.71 59.30 46.94
N TYR A 443 21.41 59.25 48.06
CA TYR A 443 20.95 59.82 49.32
C TYR A 443 21.20 61.31 49.34
N TRP A 444 20.14 62.08 49.47
CA TRP A 444 20.17 63.52 49.58
C TRP A 444 19.83 63.97 51.00
N LYS A 445 20.69 64.80 51.62
CA LYS A 445 20.56 65.16 53.03
C LYS A 445 20.88 66.64 53.27
N ASN A 446 20.02 67.29 54.07
CA ASN A 446 20.25 68.66 54.54
C ASN A 446 21.26 68.70 55.70
N MET A 447 22.28 69.55 55.60
CA MET A 447 23.33 69.76 56.61
C MET A 447 22.99 70.85 57.63
N ASN A 448 22.27 71.89 57.22
CA ASN A 448 22.07 73.09 58.02
C ASN A 448 20.72 73.07 58.70
N TYR A 449 20.69 72.48 59.89
CA TYR A 449 19.69 72.83 60.88
C TYR A 449 20.34 73.17 62.22
N ILE A 450 20.37 74.46 62.52
CA ILE A 450 20.42 75.02 63.87
C ILE A 450 18.97 75.14 64.33
N SER A 451 18.66 74.63 65.52
CA SER A 451 17.32 74.71 66.11
C SER A 451 16.85 76.16 66.27
N SER A 452 15.98 76.63 65.39
CA SER A 452 15.12 77.78 65.66
C SER A 452 13.69 77.43 65.31
N ASN A 453 12.82 77.51 66.32
CA ASN A 453 11.38 77.38 66.23
C ASN A 453 10.81 78.42 65.26
N SER A 454 10.65 78.06 64.00
CA SER A 454 9.77 78.76 63.07
C SER A 454 9.31 77.78 61.99
N SER A 455 8.02 77.46 62.03
CA SER A 455 7.29 76.71 61.01
C SER A 455 7.08 77.60 59.78
N LEU A 456 8.12 77.78 58.96
CA LEU A 456 7.99 78.24 57.59
C LEU A 456 8.60 77.19 56.67
N GLY A 457 7.78 76.63 55.79
CA GLY A 457 8.22 75.78 54.69
C GLY A 457 9.12 76.61 53.77
N VAL A 458 10.37 76.20 53.63
CA VAL A 458 11.32 76.83 52.73
C VAL A 458 11.27 76.07 51.41
N TYR A 459 10.71 76.69 50.37
CA TYR A 459 10.86 76.22 49.00
C TYR A 459 12.24 76.67 48.49
N THR A 460 13.20 75.76 48.39
CA THR A 460 14.49 76.00 47.75
C THR A 460 14.53 75.31 46.40
N ASN A 461 14.83 76.05 45.33
CA ASN A 461 15.24 75.46 44.06
C ASN A 461 16.58 74.75 44.25
N LEU A 462 16.62 73.43 44.04
CA LEU A 462 17.84 72.64 44.08
C LEU A 462 18.49 72.64 42.70
N PHE A 463 19.77 72.98 42.63
CA PHE A 463 20.61 72.71 41.46
C PHE A 463 21.59 71.59 41.82
N ILE A 464 21.45 70.44 41.17
CA ILE A 464 22.30 69.25 41.30
C ILE A 464 23.05 69.09 39.98
N CYS A 465 24.36 68.83 40.06
CA CYS A 465 25.17 68.57 38.88
C CYS A 465 25.56 67.09 38.89
N LEU A 466 25.22 66.39 37.81
CA LEU A 466 25.60 64.99 37.58
C LEU A 466 26.83 65.00 36.68
N LEU A 467 27.91 64.35 37.13
CA LEU A 467 29.18 64.37 36.39
C LEU A 467 29.33 63.11 35.54
N TRP A 468 29.60 63.32 34.25
CA TRP A 468 30.03 62.29 33.30
C TRP A 468 31.43 61.76 33.63
N LYS A 469 31.63 60.45 33.47
CA LYS A 469 32.94 59.80 33.66
C LYS A 469 33.94 60.15 32.55
N LEU A 470 33.49 60.78 31.47
CA LEU A 470 34.29 61.41 30.43
C LEU A 470 33.98 62.91 30.45
N GLY A 471 34.71 63.63 31.31
CA GLY A 471 34.30 64.97 31.76
C GLY A 471 34.11 65.99 30.65
N PHE A 472 32.89 66.52 30.57
CA PHE A 472 32.56 67.94 30.43
C PHE A 472 31.22 68.16 31.16
N CYS A 473 31.07 69.33 31.80
CA CYS A 473 29.88 69.77 32.52
C CYS A 473 28.83 70.36 31.58
#